data_AF-F4R9Z2-F1
#
_entry.id   AF-F4R9Z2-F1
#
_cell.length_a   1.000
_cell.length_b   1.000
_cell.length_c   1.000
_cell.angle_alpha   90.00
_cell.angle_beta   90.00
_cell.angle_gamma   90.00
#
_symmetry.space_group_name_H-M   'P 1'
#
loop_
_entity.id
_entity.type
_entity.pdbx_description
1 polymer ?
#
loop_
_entity_poly.entity_id
_entity_poly.type
_entity_poly.pdbx_seq_one_letter_code
_entity_poly.pdbx_strand_id
1 'polypeptide(L)'
;MSSSQIKSVYRSLYRTYISTSTNTNQSKKVPTSINHYLRQLSRLPSQNIQPIIQYLHASKSYNDLLKRYNPVGDLNEPERLKATANRVGLPMPKKLDLDTPLTEK
;
A
#
# COMPACT_ATOMS: atom_id res chain seq x y z
N MET A 1 5.82 -11.66 -32.19
CA MET A 1 5.85 -12.64 -31.09
C MET A 1 4.79 -13.69 -31.33
N SER A 2 5.06 -14.95 -31.00
CA SER A 2 4.05 -16.02 -31.08
C SER A 2 2.92 -15.76 -30.06
N SER A 3 1.70 -16.19 -30.39
CA SER A 3 0.54 -16.13 -29.47
C SER A 3 0.82 -16.78 -28.12
N SER A 4 1.64 -17.85 -28.09
CA SER A 4 2.05 -18.51 -26.85
C SER A 4 2.93 -17.62 -25.97
N GLN A 5 3.86 -16.87 -26.57
CA GLN A 5 4.77 -15.95 -25.87
C GLN A 5 4.01 -14.77 -25.26
N ILE A 6 3.03 -14.21 -25.97
CA ILE A 6 2.19 -13.13 -25.45
C ILE A 6 1.41 -13.59 -24.22
N LYS A 7 0.86 -14.82 -24.27
CA LYS A 7 0.14 -15.42 -23.13
C LYS A 7 1.06 -15.67 -21.93
N SER A 8 2.30 -16.14 -22.14
CA SER A 8 3.23 -16.37 -21.02
C SER A 8 3.64 -15.05 -20.36
N VAL A 9 3.92 -14.01 -21.14
CA VAL A 9 4.23 -12.66 -20.64
C VAL A 9 3.04 -12.06 -19.89
N TYR A 10 1.83 -12.18 -20.44
CA TYR A 10 0.61 -11.73 -19.76
C TYR A 10 0.44 -12.43 -18.40
N ARG A 11 0.64 -13.75 -18.35
CA ARG A 11 0.50 -14.55 -17.13
C ARG A 11 1.55 -14.16 -16.09
N SER A 12 2.80 -13.92 -16.48
CA SER A 12 3.83 -13.49 -15.53
C SER A 12 3.45 -12.15 -14.94
N LEU A 13 3.17 -11.14 -15.76
CA LEU A 13 2.74 -9.80 -15.33
C LEU A 13 1.51 -9.82 -14.41
N TYR A 14 0.50 -10.60 -14.78
CA TYR A 14 -0.73 -10.73 -13.99
C TYR A 14 -0.44 -11.34 -12.61
N ARG A 15 0.40 -12.38 -12.56
CA ARG A 15 0.78 -13.01 -11.28
C ARG A 15 1.64 -12.10 -10.43
N THR A 16 2.61 -11.39 -11.01
CA THR A 16 3.40 -10.42 -10.24
C THR A 16 2.53 -9.32 -9.69
N TYR A 17 1.69 -8.70 -10.53
CA TYR A 17 0.77 -7.65 -10.10
C TYR A 17 -0.09 -8.11 -8.91
N ILE A 18 -0.74 -9.28 -9.00
CA ILE A 18 -1.53 -9.83 -7.90
C ILE A 18 -0.68 -10.07 -6.66
N SER A 19 0.51 -10.66 -6.82
CA SER A 19 1.39 -10.95 -5.68
C SER A 19 1.91 -9.68 -5.00
N THR A 20 2.08 -8.60 -5.75
CA THR A 20 2.55 -7.30 -5.23
C THR A 20 1.41 -6.40 -4.75
N SER A 21 0.17 -6.70 -5.13
CA SER A 21 -1.00 -5.93 -4.76
C SER A 21 -1.30 -6.10 -3.27
N THR A 22 -1.49 -4.99 -2.56
CA THR A 22 -1.77 -4.95 -1.13
C THR A 22 -3.26 -5.16 -0.80
N ASN A 23 -4.12 -5.36 -1.82
CA ASN A 23 -5.55 -5.59 -1.64
C ASN A 23 -5.84 -7.06 -1.29
N THR A 24 -5.61 -7.43 -0.03
CA THR A 24 -5.98 -8.74 0.50
C THR A 24 -7.47 -8.87 0.81
N ASN A 25 -8.15 -7.74 1.07
CA ASN A 25 -9.51 -7.72 1.60
C ASN A 25 -10.60 -7.43 0.56
N GLN A 26 -10.28 -6.82 -0.59
CA GLN A 26 -11.24 -6.51 -1.65
C GLN A 26 -10.87 -7.25 -2.93
N SER A 27 -11.53 -8.40 -3.14
CA SER A 27 -11.59 -9.14 -4.41
C SER A 27 -10.24 -9.50 -5.07
N LYS A 28 -9.95 -10.81 -5.18
CA LYS A 28 -8.81 -11.36 -5.93
C LYS A 28 -8.83 -11.05 -7.45
N LYS A 29 -9.75 -10.21 -7.92
CA LYS A 29 -9.94 -9.86 -9.32
C LYS A 29 -9.25 -8.53 -9.60
N VAL A 30 -8.33 -8.55 -10.55
CA VAL A 30 -7.71 -7.34 -11.08
C VAL A 30 -8.79 -6.46 -11.73
N PRO A 31 -8.85 -5.14 -11.44
CA PRO A 31 -9.77 -4.22 -12.09
C PRO A 31 -9.71 -4.32 -13.63
N THR A 32 -10.83 -4.10 -14.30
CA THR A 32 -10.95 -4.20 -15.77
C THR A 32 -9.98 -3.27 -16.50
N SER A 33 -9.82 -2.04 -16.02
CA SER A 33 -8.86 -1.06 -16.54
C SER A 33 -7.42 -1.58 -16.46
N ILE A 34 -7.03 -2.13 -15.32
CA ILE A 34 -5.69 -2.69 -15.12
C ILE A 34 -5.47 -3.91 -16.01
N ASN A 35 -6.45 -4.80 -16.11
CA ASN A 35 -6.39 -5.95 -17.03
C ASN A 35 -6.20 -5.52 -18.48
N HIS A 36 -6.85 -4.43 -18.91
CA HIS A 36 -6.66 -3.86 -20.25
C HIS A 36 -5.19 -3.43 -20.46
N TYR A 37 -4.61 -2.69 -19.51
CA TYR A 37 -3.20 -2.28 -19.59
C TYR A 37 -2.25 -3.47 -19.58
N LEU A 38 -2.47 -4.48 -18.73
CA LEU A 38 -1.64 -5.69 -18.70
C LEU A 38 -1.67 -6.45 -20.04
N ARG A 39 -2.82 -6.48 -20.72
CA ARG A 39 -2.94 -7.06 -22.08
C ARG A 39 -2.16 -6.24 -23.10
N GLN A 40 -2.24 -4.91 -23.04
CA GLN A 40 -1.47 -4.04 -23.92
C GLN A 40 0.04 -4.22 -23.71
N LEU A 41 0.48 -4.23 -22.45
CA LEU A 41 1.88 -4.46 -22.06
C LEU A 41 2.39 -5.82 -22.56
N SER A 42 1.57 -6.88 -22.51
CA SER A 42 1.99 -8.22 -22.93
C SER A 42 2.38 -8.35 -24.41
N ARG A 43 2.07 -7.34 -25.24
CA ARG A 43 2.45 -7.27 -26.65
C ARG A 43 3.83 -6.64 -26.87
N LEU A 44 4.41 -6.00 -25.85
CA LEU A 44 5.74 -5.43 -25.89
C LEU A 44 6.81 -6.55 -25.94
N PRO A 45 7.99 -6.28 -26.52
CA PRO A 45 9.09 -7.24 -26.52
C PRO A 45 9.53 -7.55 -25.09
N SER A 46 10.00 -8.78 -24.87
CA SER A 46 10.36 -9.31 -23.54
C SER A 46 11.35 -8.45 -22.77
N GLN A 47 12.27 -7.79 -23.46
CA GLN A 47 13.26 -6.89 -22.88
C GLN A 47 12.62 -5.71 -22.15
N ASN A 48 11.50 -5.19 -22.64
CA ASN A 48 10.78 -4.07 -22.04
C ASN A 48 9.90 -4.50 -20.85
N ILE A 49 9.64 -5.80 -20.69
CA ILE A 49 8.79 -6.34 -19.63
C ILE A 49 9.56 -6.51 -18.32
N GLN A 50 10.84 -6.92 -18.39
CA GLN A 50 11.64 -7.21 -17.19
C GLN A 50 11.75 -6.00 -16.25
N PRO A 51 12.02 -4.77 -16.73
CA PRO A 51 12.03 -3.58 -15.87
C PRO A 51 10.70 -3.33 -15.16
N ILE A 52 9.58 -3.62 -15.82
CA ILE A 52 8.23 -3.44 -15.25
C ILE A 52 8.01 -4.42 -14.10
N ILE A 53 8.38 -5.70 -14.31
CA ILE A 53 8.30 -6.72 -13.26
C ILE A 53 9.16 -6.32 -12.06
N GLN A 54 10.39 -5.85 -12.30
CA GLN A 54 11.29 -5.39 -11.26
C GLN A 54 10.71 -4.20 -10.50
N TYR A 55 10.12 -3.23 -11.20
CA TYR A 55 9.47 -2.07 -10.60
C TYR A 55 8.33 -2.49 -9.67
N LEU A 56 7.46 -3.43 -10.07
CA LEU A 56 6.37 -3.90 -9.22
C LEU A 56 6.87 -4.51 -7.89
N HIS A 57 7.95 -5.29 -7.93
CA HIS A 57 8.60 -5.81 -6.73
C HIS A 57 9.19 -4.70 -5.85
N ALA A 58 9.85 -3.72 -6.47
CA ALA A 58 10.40 -2.57 -5.76
C ALA A 58 9.30 -1.72 -5.11
N SER A 59 8.17 -1.47 -5.79
CA SER A 59 7.02 -0.74 -5.25
C SER A 59 6.43 -1.45 -4.03
N LYS A 60 6.30 -2.78 -4.07
CA LYS A 60 5.83 -3.58 -2.92
C LYS A 60 6.80 -3.45 -1.74
N SER A 61 8.09 -3.63 -1.98
CA SER A 61 9.12 -3.54 -0.95
C SER A 61 9.17 -2.14 -0.33
N TYR A 62 9.07 -1.10 -1.15
CA TYR A 62 8.97 0.29 -0.72
C TYR A 62 7.77 0.52 0.20
N ASN A 63 6.58 0.05 -0.20
CA ASN A 63 5.36 0.18 0.61
C ASN A 63 5.50 -0.57 1.95
N ASP A 64 6.15 -1.73 1.96
CA ASP A 64 6.38 -2.50 3.19
C ASP A 64 7.37 -1.80 4.12
N LEU A 65 8.43 -1.19 3.57
CA LEU A 65 9.36 -0.36 4.35
C LEU A 65 8.66 0.88 4.92
N LEU A 66 7.84 1.55 4.12
CA LEU A 66 7.11 2.74 4.53
C LEU A 66 6.18 2.43 5.70
N LYS A 67 5.45 1.31 5.66
CA LYS A 67 4.59 0.86 6.77
C LYS A 67 5.38 0.54 8.05
N ARG A 68 6.61 0.02 7.94
CA ARG A 68 7.43 -0.36 9.09
C ARG A 68 8.08 0.84 9.77
N TYR A 69 8.64 1.75 8.97
CA TYR A 69 9.45 2.85 9.47
C TYR A 69 8.64 4.15 9.63
N ASN A 70 7.47 4.26 8.99
CA ASN A 70 6.56 5.38 9.16
C ASN A 70 5.12 4.94 9.52
N PRO A 71 4.92 4.27 10.68
CA PRO A 71 3.60 3.84 11.10
C PRO A 71 2.67 4.99 11.52
N VAL A 72 3.22 6.20 11.74
CA VAL A 72 2.50 7.39 12.23
C VAL A 72 2.05 8.30 11.09
N GLY A 73 2.48 8.05 9.85
CA GLY A 73 2.20 8.91 8.69
C GLY A 73 0.72 9.01 8.29
N ASP A 74 -0.07 7.98 8.58
CA ASP A 74 -1.51 7.93 8.27
C ASP A 74 -2.40 8.39 9.44
N LEU A 75 -1.81 8.72 10.60
CA LEU A 75 -2.54 9.13 11.80
C LEU A 75 -2.94 10.60 11.73
N ASN A 76 -4.16 10.91 12.19
CA ASN A 76 -4.56 12.31 12.37
C ASN A 76 -3.77 12.94 13.54
N GLU A 77 -3.60 14.26 13.54
CA GLU A 77 -2.79 14.98 14.55
C GLU A 77 -3.05 14.57 16.02
N PRO A 78 -4.31 14.42 16.51
CA PRO A 78 -4.56 13.95 17.87
C PRO A 78 -4.07 12.52 18.13
N GLU A 79 -4.13 11.64 17.14
CA GLU A 79 -3.67 10.26 17.24
C GLU A 79 -2.14 10.18 17.22
N ARG A 80 -1.48 11.05 16.44
CA ARG A 80 -0.02 11.22 16.42
C ARG A 80 0.51 11.66 17.78
N LEU A 81 -0.13 12.66 18.39
CA LEU A 81 0.21 13.12 19.74
C LEU A 81 0.07 12.00 20.77
N LYS A 82 -1.03 11.23 20.69
CA LYS A 82 -1.26 10.06 21.56
C LYS A 82 -0.22 8.96 21.39
N ALA A 83 0.11 8.61 20.16
CA ALA A 83 1.16 7.62 19.89
C ALA A 83 2.53 8.09 20.42
N THR A 84 2.82 9.38 20.31
CA THR A 84 4.07 9.98 20.81
C THR A 84 4.12 9.97 22.33
N ALA A 85 3.05 10.37 23.01
CA ALA A 85 2.95 10.36 24.47
C ALA A 85 3.12 8.92 25.03
N ASN A 86 2.44 7.95 24.42
CA ASN A 86 2.60 6.54 24.77
C ASN A 86 4.04 6.05 24.56
N ARG A 87 4.73 6.50 23.50
CA ARG A 87 6.13 6.14 23.22
C ARG A 87 7.10 6.59 24.31
N VAL A 88 6.81 7.71 24.95
CA VAL A 88 7.63 8.27 26.04
C VAL A 88 7.13 7.88 27.44
N GLY A 89 6.12 7.01 27.53
CA GLY A 89 5.54 6.58 28.80
C GLY A 89 4.73 7.65 29.52
N LEU A 90 4.34 8.73 28.83
CA LEU A 90 3.51 9.80 29.39
C LEU A 90 2.03 9.57 28.98
N PRO A 91 1.07 9.62 29.91
CA PRO A 91 -0.33 9.60 29.54
C PRO A 91 -0.68 10.88 28.78
N MET A 92 -1.47 10.76 27.71
CA MET A 92 -2.03 11.95 27.06
C MET A 92 -2.87 12.76 28.07
N PRO A 93 -2.75 14.09 28.09
CA PRO A 93 -3.62 14.91 28.91
C PRO A 93 -5.08 14.66 28.49
N LYS A 94 -5.96 14.51 29.46
CA LYS A 94 -7.40 14.44 29.19
C LYS A 94 -7.80 15.73 28.51
N LYS A 95 -8.68 15.61 27.51
CA LYS A 95 -9.28 16.80 26.89
C LYS A 95 -9.97 17.59 28.01
N LEU A 96 -9.69 18.90 28.05
CA LEU A 96 -10.36 19.79 28.98
C LEU A 96 -11.83 19.88 28.56
N ASP A 97 -12.72 19.31 29.36
CA ASP A 97 -14.15 19.42 29.15
C ASP A 97 -14.61 20.79 29.67
N LEU A 98 -14.78 21.73 28.74
CA LEU A 98 -15.15 23.12 29.01
C LEU A 98 -16.57 23.28 29.59
N ASP A 99 -17.41 22.25 29.46
CA ASP A 99 -18.80 22.25 29.92
C ASP A 99 -18.94 21.81 31.39
N THR A 100 -17.89 21.24 31.97
CA THR A 100 -17.86 20.88 33.40
C THR A 100 -17.26 22.03 34.21
N PRO A 101 -18.02 22.65 35.14
CA PRO A 101 -17.45 23.66 36.02
C PRO A 101 -16.36 23.03 36.88
N LEU A 102 -15.20 23.70 36.98
CA LEU A 102 -14.09 23.28 37.82
C LEU A 102 -14.58 23.18 39.27
N THR A 103 -14.86 21.97 39.73
CA THR A 103 -15.25 21.74 41.12
C THR A 103 -13.95 21.73 41.92
N GLU A 104 -13.71 22.82 42.66
CA GLU A 104 -12.61 22.93 43.61
C GLU A 104 -12.69 21.75 44.60
N LYS A 105 -11.57 21.02 44.74
CA LYS A 105 -11.38 20.02 45.78
C LYS A 105 -10.59 20.64 46.92
#